data_AF-A0A6B3CCE1-F1
#
_entry.id   AF-A0A6B3CCE1-F1
#
_cell.length_a   1.000
_cell.length_b   1.000
_cell.length_c   1.000
_cell.angle_alpha   90.00
_cell.angle_beta   90.00
_cell.angle_gamma   90.00
#
_symmetry.space_group_name_H-M   'P 1'
#
loop_
_entity.id
_entity.type
_entity.pdbx_description
1 polymer ?
#
loop_
_entity_poly.entity_id
_entity_poly.type
_entity_poly.pdbx_seq_one_letter_code
_entity_poly.pdbx_strand_id
1 'polypeptide(L)'
;FGCPWDDTLATEMMTGQWTIDPTPPWMQFPLDLPFTPVRYLPFNGPTAVPDWVHEPPKRPRVCLTLGMTAREVLGGDLFSTAQMLQALAELDIELVATLDAGQLAELDTLPDNVRVTDFVPLNDLLPSC
;
A
#
# COMPACT_ATOMS: atom_id res chain seq x y z
N PHE A 1 -1.79 4.72 -46.95
CA PHE A 1 -0.63 3.89 -46.58
C PHE A 1 -0.95 2.45 -46.96
N GLY A 2 -0.41 1.95 -48.06
CA GLY A 2 -0.81 0.69 -48.70
C GLY A 2 -0.22 -0.58 -48.07
N CYS A 3 -0.14 -0.64 -46.75
CA CYS A 3 0.24 -1.87 -46.06
C CYS A 3 -1.02 -2.74 -45.86
N PRO A 4 -0.98 -4.04 -46.16
CA PRO A 4 -2.08 -4.93 -45.79
C PRO A 4 -2.18 -5.02 -44.26
N TRP A 5 -3.41 -5.17 -43.78
CA TRP A 5 -3.66 -5.43 -42.37
C TRP A 5 -3.13 -6.81 -42.00
N ASP A 6 -2.44 -6.89 -40.88
CA ASP A 6 -1.93 -8.13 -40.28
C ASP A 6 -2.41 -8.18 -38.83
N ASP A 7 -3.29 -9.14 -38.53
CA ASP A 7 -3.84 -9.35 -37.19
C ASP A 7 -2.74 -9.59 -36.15
N THR A 8 -1.67 -10.30 -36.53
CA THR A 8 -0.57 -10.62 -35.63
C THR A 8 0.20 -9.36 -35.26
N LEU A 9 0.51 -8.54 -36.27
CA LEU A 9 1.16 -7.24 -36.07
C LEU A 9 0.29 -6.31 -35.22
N ALA A 10 -1.02 -6.28 -35.48
CA ALA A 10 -1.95 -5.45 -34.71
C ALA A 10 -2.04 -5.88 -33.24
N THR A 11 -2.09 -7.19 -32.97
CA THR A 11 -2.05 -7.72 -31.61
C THR A 11 -0.73 -7.39 -30.93
N GLU A 12 0.42 -7.64 -31.57
CA GLU A 12 1.75 -7.31 -31.03
C GLU A 12 1.88 -5.82 -30.73
N MET A 13 1.34 -4.93 -31.57
CA MET A 13 1.33 -3.49 -31.30
C MET A 13 0.52 -3.10 -30.06
N MET A 14 -0.54 -3.85 -29.74
CA MET A 14 -1.39 -3.59 -28.57
C MET A 14 -0.83 -4.21 -27.28
N THR A 15 -0.15 -5.34 -27.37
CA THR A 15 0.26 -6.14 -26.20
C THR A 15 1.77 -6.15 -25.95
N GLY A 16 2.56 -5.73 -26.94
CA GLY A 16 4.01 -5.91 -26.96
C GLY A 16 4.42 -7.37 -27.18
N GLN A 17 5.74 -7.59 -27.28
CA GLN A 17 6.36 -8.91 -27.42
C GLN A 17 6.49 -9.66 -26.09
N TRP A 18 6.48 -8.93 -24.98
CA TRP A 18 6.59 -9.46 -23.62
C TRP A 18 5.83 -8.58 -22.64
N THR A 19 5.16 -9.18 -21.67
CA THR A 19 4.56 -8.48 -20.53
C THR A 19 5.37 -8.77 -19.27
N ILE A 20 6.09 -7.77 -18.75
CA ILE A 20 6.80 -7.88 -17.47
C ILE A 20 5.77 -7.80 -16.35
N ASP A 21 5.62 -8.86 -15.57
CA ASP A 21 4.57 -8.95 -14.57
C ASP A 21 5.14 -9.30 -13.18
N PRO A 22 5.04 -8.39 -12.19
CA PRO A 22 5.42 -8.64 -10.81
C PRO A 22 4.33 -9.36 -9.99
N THR A 23 3.14 -9.57 -10.57
CA THR A 23 2.01 -10.23 -9.92
C THR A 23 2.37 -11.69 -9.59
N PRO A 24 2.12 -12.16 -8.36
CA PRO A 24 2.32 -13.56 -8.02
C PRO A 24 1.56 -14.49 -8.98
N PRO A 25 2.11 -15.64 -9.39
CA PRO A 25 1.47 -16.50 -10.40
C PRO A 25 0.03 -16.92 -10.11
N TRP A 26 -0.35 -16.99 -8.82
CA TRP A 26 -1.71 -17.35 -8.40
C TRP A 26 -2.73 -16.21 -8.48
N MET A 27 -2.30 -14.97 -8.76
CA MET A 27 -3.14 -13.80 -9.01
C MET A 27 -3.20 -13.40 -10.50
N GLN A 28 -2.37 -14.03 -11.35
CA GLN A 28 -2.31 -13.68 -12.76
C GLN A 28 -3.57 -14.11 -13.50
N PHE A 29 -4.00 -13.29 -14.47
CA PHE A 29 -5.07 -13.68 -15.39
C PHE A 29 -4.56 -14.74 -16.37
N PRO A 30 -5.35 -15.78 -16.70
CA PRO A 30 -4.96 -16.81 -17.64
C PRO A 30 -5.09 -16.32 -19.09
N LEU A 31 -4.23 -15.38 -19.49
CA LEU A 31 -4.20 -14.80 -20.83
C LEU A 31 -3.14 -15.51 -21.69
N ASP A 32 -3.45 -15.68 -22.96
CA ASP A 32 -2.50 -16.22 -23.96
C ASP A 32 -1.54 -15.13 -24.44
N LEU A 33 -0.72 -14.62 -23.50
CA LEU A 33 0.26 -13.57 -23.72
C LEU A 33 1.64 -13.98 -23.17
N PRO A 34 2.74 -13.50 -23.76
CA PRO A 34 4.10 -13.82 -23.33
C PRO A 34 4.49 -13.07 -22.04
N PHE A 35 4.11 -13.61 -20.88
CA PHE A 35 4.50 -13.04 -19.58
C PHE A 35 5.96 -13.36 -19.20
N THR A 36 6.66 -12.34 -18.69
CA THR A 36 7.96 -12.47 -18.05
C THR A 36 7.80 -12.19 -16.56
N PRO A 37 7.85 -13.22 -15.69
CA PRO A 37 7.69 -13.01 -14.25
C PRO A 37 8.92 -12.30 -13.68
N VAL A 38 8.68 -11.31 -12.83
CA VAL A 38 9.72 -10.62 -12.06
C VAL A 38 9.35 -10.59 -10.58
N ARG A 39 10.36 -10.51 -9.71
CA ARG A 39 10.10 -10.36 -8.28
C ARG A 39 9.69 -8.92 -7.99
N TYR A 40 8.52 -8.74 -7.39
CA TYR A 40 8.16 -7.46 -6.79
C TYR A 40 9.15 -7.12 -5.66
N LEU A 41 9.80 -5.97 -5.78
CA LEU A 41 10.63 -5.40 -4.72
C LEU A 41 9.96 -4.10 -4.26
N PRO A 42 9.42 -4.04 -3.03
CA PRO A 42 8.76 -2.85 -2.55
C PRO A 42 9.76 -1.70 -2.40
N PHE A 43 9.41 -0.54 -2.93
CA PHE A 43 10.16 0.71 -2.76
C PHE A 43 9.20 1.78 -2.25
N ASN A 44 9.39 2.21 -1.01
CA ASN A 44 8.52 3.16 -0.32
C ASN A 44 8.93 4.63 -0.55
N GLY A 45 9.75 4.91 -1.58
CA GLY A 45 10.26 6.25 -1.84
C GLY A 45 11.46 6.65 -0.94
N PRO A 46 12.08 7.81 -1.24
CA PRO A 46 13.17 8.35 -0.43
C PRO A 46 12.60 8.97 0.85
N THR A 47 12.69 8.27 1.97
CA THR A 47 12.22 8.76 3.27
C THR A 47 13.22 8.43 4.38
N ALA A 48 13.21 9.21 5.45
CA ALA A 48 13.90 8.86 6.67
C ALA A 48 13.05 7.87 7.50
N VAL A 49 13.70 6.89 8.11
CA VAL A 49 13.06 5.97 9.05
C VAL A 49 13.08 6.63 10.44
N PRO A 50 11.93 6.82 11.10
CA PRO A 50 11.91 7.32 12.48
C PRO A 50 12.60 6.37 13.46
N ASP A 51 13.36 6.88 14.42
CA ASP A 51 14.15 6.07 15.37
C ASP A 51 13.32 5.00 16.10
N TRP A 52 12.08 5.32 16.48
CA TRP A 52 11.19 4.41 17.20
C TRP A 52 10.84 3.13 16.43
N VAL A 53 10.99 3.11 15.09
CA VAL A 53 10.74 1.92 14.26
C VAL A 53 11.73 0.82 14.61
N HIS A 54 12.98 1.19 14.94
CA HIS A 54 14.04 0.25 15.29
C HIS A 54 13.97 -0.24 16.74
N GLU A 55 13.14 0.38 17.58
CA GLU A 55 12.92 -0.08 18.95
C GLU A 55 12.08 -1.38 18.94
N PRO A 56 12.52 -2.45 19.62
CA PRO A 56 11.73 -3.66 19.77
C PRO A 56 10.36 -3.35 20.39
N PRO A 57 9.25 -3.76 19.76
CA PRO A 57 7.92 -3.45 20.26
C PRO A 57 7.66 -4.19 21.58
N LYS A 58 7.05 -3.49 22.56
CA LYS A 58 6.74 -4.05 23.89
C LYS A 58 5.47 -4.91 23.92
N ARG A 59 4.69 -4.87 22.84
CA ARG A 59 3.40 -5.54 22.59
C ARG A 59 3.25 -5.77 21.09
N PRO A 60 2.36 -6.64 20.61
CA PRO A 60 2.15 -6.82 19.16
C PRO A 60 1.87 -5.48 18.48
N ARG A 61 2.62 -5.18 17.42
CA ARG A 61 2.53 -3.90 16.70
C ARG A 61 1.63 -4.09 15.49
N VAL A 62 0.59 -3.29 15.34
CA VAL A 62 -0.31 -3.36 14.17
C VAL A 62 -0.10 -2.12 13.32
N CYS A 63 0.19 -2.30 12.04
CA CYS A 63 0.22 -1.21 11.08
C CYS A 63 -1.17 -1.02 10.45
N LEU A 64 -1.77 0.15 10.65
CA LEU A 64 -2.98 0.58 9.96
C LEU A 64 -2.61 1.61 8.89
N THR A 65 -2.59 1.15 7.64
CA THR A 65 -2.39 2.03 6.49
C THR A 65 -3.74 2.40 5.88
N LEU A 66 -4.12 3.67 5.94
CA LEU A 66 -5.30 4.17 5.21
C LEU A 66 -4.99 4.56 3.76
N GLY A 67 -3.75 4.33 3.31
CA GLY A 67 -3.32 4.40 1.92
C GLY A 67 -3.32 5.82 1.32
N MET A 68 -2.26 6.19 0.61
CA MET A 68 -2.23 7.48 -0.09
C MET A 68 -3.24 7.52 -1.26
N THR A 69 -3.44 6.39 -1.93
CA THR A 69 -4.34 6.29 -3.10
C THR A 69 -5.80 6.54 -2.74
N ALA A 70 -6.29 6.07 -1.59
CA ALA A 70 -7.67 6.36 -1.17
C ALA A 70 -7.87 7.86 -0.95
N ARG A 71 -6.89 8.52 -0.31
CA ARG A 71 -6.90 9.97 -0.08
C ARG A 71 -6.89 10.77 -1.38
N GLU A 72 -5.96 10.44 -2.28
CA GLU A 72 -5.71 11.21 -3.48
C GLU A 72 -6.73 10.98 -4.59
N VAL A 73 -7.27 9.76 -4.71
CA VAL A 73 -8.10 9.34 -5.85
C VAL A 73 -9.59 9.30 -5.49
N LEU A 74 -9.95 8.97 -4.25
CA LEU A 74 -11.34 8.82 -3.83
C LEU A 74 -11.89 10.05 -3.08
N GLY A 75 -11.03 11.05 -2.78
CA GLY A 75 -11.44 12.30 -2.14
C GLY A 75 -11.79 12.17 -0.66
N GLY A 76 -11.40 11.07 -0.02
CA GLY A 76 -11.64 10.80 1.40
C GLY A 76 -11.52 9.32 1.75
N ASP A 77 -11.54 9.00 3.04
CA ASP A 77 -11.54 7.62 3.51
C ASP A 77 -12.89 6.94 3.22
N LEU A 78 -12.84 5.67 2.79
CA LEU A 78 -14.04 4.85 2.57
C LEU A 78 -14.77 4.48 3.88
N PHE A 79 -14.11 4.64 5.03
CA PHE A 79 -14.59 4.27 6.35
C PHE A 79 -14.22 5.34 7.38
N SER A 80 -14.98 5.43 8.48
CA SER A 80 -14.66 6.36 9.57
C SER A 80 -13.35 5.97 10.26
N THR A 81 -12.33 6.79 10.06
CA THR A 81 -11.02 6.66 10.72
C THR A 81 -11.15 6.68 12.24
N ALA A 82 -11.96 7.58 12.80
CA ALA A 82 -12.23 7.64 14.23
C ALA A 82 -12.79 6.33 14.80
N GLN A 83 -13.78 5.73 14.12
CA GLN A 83 -14.37 4.47 14.57
C GLN A 83 -13.38 3.30 14.50
N MET A 84 -12.55 3.24 13.46
CA MET A 84 -11.51 2.21 13.36
C MET A 84 -10.47 2.34 14.47
N LEU A 85 -9.99 3.56 14.73
CA LEU A 85 -9.03 3.80 15.81
C LEU A 85 -9.61 3.45 17.18
N GLN A 86 -10.86 3.83 17.45
CA GLN A 86 -11.53 3.49 18.71
C GLN A 86 -11.68 1.97 18.89
N ALA A 87 -12.13 1.25 17.85
CA ALA A 87 -12.31 -0.19 17.93
C ALA A 87 -10.98 -0.94 18.12
N LEU A 88 -9.92 -0.51 17.43
CA LEU A 88 -8.59 -1.11 17.56
C LEU A 88 -7.89 -0.72 18.87
N ALA A 89 -8.26 0.42 19.47
CA ALA A 89 -7.70 0.87 20.73
C ALA A 89 -8.08 -0.01 21.92
N GLU A 90 -9.16 -0.79 21.81
CA GLU A 90 -9.57 -1.75 22.85
C GLU A 90 -8.65 -2.97 22.94
N LEU A 91 -7.77 -3.18 21.96
CA LEU A 91 -6.86 -4.31 21.90
C LEU A 91 -5.53 -4.00 22.61
N ASP A 92 -4.91 -5.04 23.19
CA ASP A 92 -3.57 -4.95 23.79
C ASP A 92 -2.46 -4.96 22.72
N ILE A 93 -2.41 -3.89 21.93
CA ILE A 93 -1.50 -3.71 20.78
C ILE A 93 -0.86 -2.32 20.78
N GLU A 94 0.24 -2.17 20.07
CA GLU A 94 0.76 -0.87 19.62
C GLU A 94 0.20 -0.61 18.22
N LEU A 95 -0.75 0.31 18.09
CA LEU A 95 -1.31 0.64 16.78
C LEU A 95 -0.50 1.77 16.13
N VAL A 96 0.14 1.50 15.00
CA VAL A 96 0.78 2.53 14.17
C VAL A 96 -0.17 2.89 13.04
N ALA A 97 -0.78 4.06 13.12
CA ALA A 97 -1.70 4.56 12.10
C ALA A 97 -1.01 5.61 11.23
N THR A 98 -1.01 5.40 9.92
CA THR A 98 -0.54 6.42 8.98
C THR A 98 -1.68 7.40 8.70
N LEU A 99 -1.64 8.63 9.19
CA LEU A 99 -2.70 9.65 9.01
C LEU A 99 -2.09 11.01 8.68
N ASP A 100 -2.67 11.72 7.71
CA ASP A 100 -2.27 13.08 7.39
C ASP A 100 -2.87 14.10 8.38
N ALA A 101 -2.49 15.37 8.21
CA ALA A 101 -2.96 16.46 9.07
C ALA A 101 -4.47 16.70 8.98
N GLY A 102 -5.11 16.43 7.83
CA GLY A 102 -6.55 16.61 7.64
C GLY A 102 -7.34 15.55 8.41
N GLN A 103 -6.94 14.29 8.26
CA GLN A 103 -7.53 13.17 8.99
C GLN A 103 -7.34 13.32 10.51
N LEU A 104 -6.16 13.78 10.93
CA LEU A 104 -5.88 14.06 12.35
C LEU A 104 -6.76 15.18 12.91
N ALA A 105 -7.07 16.20 12.12
CA ALA A 105 -7.91 17.33 12.55
C ALA A 105 -9.38 16.94 12.76
N GLU A 106 -9.83 15.83 12.16
CA GLU A 106 -11.17 15.28 12.35
C GLU A 106 -11.30 14.43 13.62
N LEU A 107 -10.18 14.15 14.31
CA LEU A 107 -10.18 13.36 15.54
C LEU A 107 -10.24 14.27 16.78
N ASP A 108 -11.24 14.06 17.63
CA ASP A 108 -11.35 14.77 18.91
C ASP A 108 -10.28 14.33 19.92
N THR A 109 -9.98 13.02 19.94
CA THR A 109 -9.01 12.42 20.87
C THR A 109 -8.29 11.26 20.19
N LEU A 110 -7.04 11.03 20.60
CA LEU A 110 -6.23 9.90 20.16
C LEU A 110 -6.06 8.92 21.33
N PRO A 111 -6.37 7.63 21.17
CA PRO A 111 -6.16 6.65 22.23
C PRO A 111 -4.67 6.43 22.55
N ASP A 112 -4.36 6.13 23.81
CA ASP A 112 -2.97 6.05 24.32
C ASP A 112 -2.11 4.97 23.65
N ASN A 113 -2.73 3.95 23.06
CA ASN A 113 -2.03 2.87 22.37
C ASN A 113 -1.82 3.13 20.86
N VAL A 114 -2.27 4.30 20.37
CA VAL A 114 -2.14 4.68 18.96
C VAL A 114 -0.98 5.66 18.78
N ARG A 115 -0.05 5.28 17.91
CA ARG A 115 1.00 6.14 17.37
C ARG A 115 0.59 6.59 15.98
N VAL A 116 0.40 7.89 15.79
CA VAL A 116 0.15 8.46 14.47
C VAL A 116 1.44 8.94 13.82
N THR A 117 1.57 8.69 12.53
CA THR A 117 2.61 9.24 11.68
C THR A 117 2.01 9.60 10.33
N ASP A 118 2.49 10.63 9.65
CA ASP A 118 2.01 10.91 8.29
C ASP A 118 2.48 9.84 7.31
N PHE A 119 3.76 9.45 7.43
CA PHE A 119 4.39 8.45 6.60
C PHE A 119 5.48 7.68 7.35
N VAL A 120 5.55 6.37 7.09
CA VAL A 120 6.62 5.49 7.56
C VAL A 120 6.89 4.43 6.47
N PRO A 121 8.15 4.17 6.10
CA PRO A 121 8.43 3.18 5.07
C PRO A 121 8.06 1.77 5.56
N LEU A 122 7.15 1.12 4.82
CA LEU A 122 6.58 -0.17 5.23
C LEU A 122 7.61 -1.30 5.25
N ASN A 123 8.66 -1.23 4.44
CA ASN A 123 9.75 -2.21 4.46
C ASN A 123 10.47 -2.26 5.81
N ASP A 124 10.52 -1.12 6.52
CA ASP A 124 11.17 -0.99 7.81
C ASP A 124 10.21 -1.27 8.97
N LEU A 125 8.94 -0.89 8.83
CA LEU A 125 7.91 -1.08 9.86
C LEU A 125 7.42 -2.53 9.94
N LEU A 126 7.02 -3.12 8.81
CA LEU A 126 6.31 -4.40 8.75
C LEU A 126 7.08 -5.59 9.36
N PRO A 127 8.42 -5.68 9.32
CA PRO A 127 9.15 -6.75 10.00
C PRO A 127 8.92 -6.83 11.51
N SER A 128 8.41 -5.76 12.14
CA SER A 128 8.10 -5.68 13.57
C SER A 128 6.61 -5.77 13.90
N CYS A 129 5.75 -5.90 12.88
CA CYS A 129 4.31 -5.99 13.02
C CYS A 129 3.82 -7.44 13.15
#